data_AF-A0A2N5K7U0-F1
#
_entry.id   AF-A0A2N5K7U0-F1
#
_cell.length_a   1.000
_cell.length_b   1.000
_cell.length_c   1.000
_cell.angle_alpha   90.00
_cell.angle_beta   90.00
_cell.angle_gamma   90.00
#
_symmetry.space_group_name_H-M   'P 1'
#
loop_
_entity.id
_entity.type
_entity.pdbx_description
1 polymer ?
#
loop_
_entity_poly.entity_id
_entity_poly.type
_entity_poly.pdbx_seq_one_letter_code
_entity_poly.pdbx_strand_id
1 'polypeptide(L)' 'MPDKEMTTSVSESENPAIPSPTPKRTRPRTNQDWWPNQLDLSVLHCHSHLSNPMEEDFNYAEQFKSLDLDAL' A
#
# COMPACT_ATOMS: atom_id res chain seq x y z
N MET A 1 59.60 2.68 13.09
CA MET A 1 59.78 1.51 12.20
C MET A 1 60.22 0.34 13.06
N PRO A 2 59.56 -0.84 13.04
CA PRO A 2 58.48 -1.24 12.14
C PRO A 2 57.17 -1.71 12.82
N ASP A 3 56.12 -1.61 12.04
CA ASP A 3 54.77 -2.14 12.21
C ASP A 3 54.73 -3.68 12.14
N LYS A 4 53.80 -4.31 12.85
CA LYS A 4 53.28 -5.63 12.42
C LYS A 4 51.85 -5.88 12.90
N GLU A 5 50.93 -5.43 12.06
CA GLU A 5 49.66 -6.08 11.71
C GLU A 5 49.73 -7.63 11.79
N MET A 6 48.54 -8.26 11.84
CA MET A 6 48.24 -9.67 11.52
C MET A 6 47.88 -10.58 12.71
N THR A 7 46.70 -10.34 13.31
CA THR A 7 45.81 -11.47 13.60
C THR A 7 44.40 -11.18 13.06
N THR A 8 44.31 -10.73 11.81
CA THR A 8 43.08 -10.94 11.04
C THR A 8 43.11 -12.37 10.51
N SER A 9 42.79 -13.33 11.37
CA SER A 9 42.44 -14.68 10.94
C SER A 9 41.08 -14.59 10.24
N VAL A 10 41.06 -14.16 8.97
CA VAL A 10 39.85 -14.24 8.14
C VAL A 10 39.82 -15.66 7.60
N SER A 11 39.25 -16.57 8.40
CA SER A 11 38.99 -17.94 7.98
C SER A 11 37.95 -17.89 6.86
N GLU A 12 38.15 -18.60 5.76
CA GLU A 12 37.17 -18.69 4.65
C GLU A 12 35.82 -19.31 5.08
N SER A 13 35.71 -19.75 6.34
CA SER A 13 34.50 -20.23 7.00
C SER A 13 33.71 -19.15 7.75
N GLU A 14 34.23 -17.93 7.86
CA GLU A 14 33.51 -16.84 8.52
C GLU A 14 32.49 -16.25 7.55
N ASN A 15 31.24 -16.67 7.72
CA ASN A 15 30.11 -16.06 7.02
C ASN A 15 30.09 -14.56 7.36
N PRO A 16 30.32 -13.64 6.40
CA PRO A 16 30.31 -12.22 6.68
C PRO A 16 28.97 -11.86 7.31
N ALA A 17 28.99 -11.05 8.36
CA ALA A 17 27.78 -10.51 8.97
C ALA A 17 27.16 -9.48 8.01
N ILE A 18 26.56 -9.95 6.92
CA ILE A 18 25.79 -9.13 5.99
C ILE A 18 24.52 -8.72 6.75
N PRO A 19 24.25 -7.43 6.98
CA PRO A 19 23.04 -7.00 7.64
C PRO A 19 21.83 -7.52 6.84
N SER A 20 20.83 -8.06 7.54
CA SER A 20 19.62 -8.56 6.91
C SER A 20 19.01 -7.48 6.01
N PRO A 21 18.69 -7.80 4.75
CA PRO A 21 18.12 -6.83 3.83
C PRO A 21 16.82 -6.28 4.41
N THR A 22 16.70 -4.96 4.51
CA THR A 22 15.45 -4.34 4.94
C THR A 22 14.36 -4.65 3.91
N PRO A 23 13.24 -5.29 4.29
CA PRO A 23 12.19 -5.65 3.34
C PRO A 23 11.61 -4.36 2.75
N LYS A 24 11.78 -4.16 1.44
CA LYS A 24 11.07 -3.10 0.73
C LYS A 24 9.61 -3.50 0.63
N ARG A 25 8.70 -2.75 1.27
CA ARG A 25 7.26 -2.95 1.10
C ARG A 25 6.86 -2.59 -0.33
N THR A 26 6.75 -3.60 -1.19
CA THR A 26 6.10 -3.48 -2.51
C THR A 26 4.64 -3.90 -2.40
N ARG A 27 3.75 -3.19 -3.11
CA ARG A 27 2.35 -3.60 -3.22
C ARG A 27 2.25 -5.00 -3.84
N PRO A 28 1.31 -5.86 -3.39
CA PRO A 28 1.06 -7.14 -4.05
C PRO A 28 0.65 -6.91 -5.50
N ARG A 29 1.13 -7.78 -6.40
CA ARG A 29 0.77 -7.72 -7.82
C ARG A 29 -0.70 -8.11 -8.00
N THR A 30 -1.42 -7.36 -8.81
CA THR A 30 -2.81 -7.64 -9.17
C THR A 30 -2.89 -8.24 -10.58
N ASN A 31 -4.06 -8.72 -10.98
CA ASN A 31 -4.28 -9.25 -12.34
C ASN A 31 -3.99 -8.21 -13.43
N GLN A 32 -4.20 -6.92 -13.15
CA GLN A 32 -3.86 -5.82 -14.06
C GLN A 32 -2.35 -5.68 -14.30
N ASP A 33 -1.52 -6.04 -13.32
CA ASP A 33 -0.06 -6.02 -13.50
C ASP A 33 0.43 -7.12 -14.45
N TRP A 34 -0.35 -8.19 -14.63
CA TRP A 34 -0.04 -9.31 -15.52
C TRP A 34 -0.70 -9.17 -16.91
N TRP A 35 -1.90 -8.61 -16.98
CA TRP A 35 -2.64 -8.37 -18.22
C TRP A 35 -3.06 -6.91 -18.35
N PRO A 36 -2.14 -6.01 -18.78
CA PRO A 36 -2.41 -4.58 -18.81
C PRO A 36 -3.50 -4.17 -19.82
N ASN A 37 -3.77 -5.00 -20.84
CA ASN A 37 -4.79 -4.75 -21.86
C ASN A 37 -6.13 -5.48 -21.58
N GLN A 38 -6.31 -6.04 -20.37
CA GLN A 38 -7.56 -6.69 -20.00
C GLN A 38 -8.69 -5.65 -19.88
N LEU A 39 -9.87 -5.98 -20.40
CA LEU A 39 -11.07 -5.15 -20.24
C LEU A 39 -11.39 -4.99 -18.75
N ASP A 40 -11.47 -3.74 -18.29
CA ASP A 40 -11.73 -3.43 -16.90
C ASP A 40 -13.24 -3.46 -16.61
N LEU A 41 -13.68 -4.43 -15.79
CA LEU A 41 -15.06 -4.55 -15.31
C LEU A 41 -15.26 -3.88 -13.96
N SER A 42 -14.23 -3.23 -13.40
CA SER A 42 -14.30 -2.62 -12.09
C SER A 42 -15.37 -1.52 -11.99
N VAL A 43 -15.60 -0.85 -13.10
CA VAL A 43 -16.58 0.23 -13.24
C VAL A 43 -18.01 -0.25 -12.97
N LEU A 44 -18.32 -1.52 -13.25
CA LEU A 44 -19.70 -2.04 -13.11
C LEU A 44 -20.13 -2.23 -11.65
N HIS A 45 -19.18 -2.35 -10.72
CA HIS A 45 -19.48 -2.48 -9.29
C HIS A 45 -19.12 -1.23 -8.50
N CYS A 46 -18.68 -0.17 -9.17
CA CYS A 46 -18.41 1.11 -8.55
C CYS A 46 -19.75 1.70 -8.06
N HIS A 47 -19.81 2.13 -6.79
CA HIS A 47 -21.02 2.67 -6.12
C HIS A 47 -22.09 1.63 -5.73
N SER A 48 -21.68 0.42 -5.35
CA SER A 48 -22.63 -0.53 -4.77
C SER A 48 -23.26 0.01 -3.47
N HIS A 49 -24.55 -0.25 -3.25
CA HIS A 49 -25.27 0.13 -2.03
C HIS A 49 -24.60 -0.41 -0.75
N LEU A 50 -23.92 -1.57 -0.83
CA LEU A 50 -23.19 -2.17 0.28
C LEU A 50 -21.98 -1.35 0.75
N SER A 51 -21.43 -0.51 -0.11
CA SER A 51 -20.31 0.38 0.23
C SER A 51 -20.76 1.73 0.75
N ASN A 52 -22.07 2.02 0.71
CA ASN A 52 -22.60 3.27 1.23
C ASN A 52 -22.73 3.17 2.76
N PRO A 53 -22.06 4.04 3.55
CA PRO A 53 -22.20 4.05 5.00
C PRO A 53 -23.53 4.65 5.48
N MET A 54 -24.32 5.26 4.57
CA MET A 54 -25.60 5.88 4.90
C MET A 54 -26.73 4.85 4.97
N GLU A 55 -27.81 5.23 5.62
CA GLU A 55 -29.03 4.41 5.75
C GLU A 55 -29.70 4.20 4.38
N GLU A 56 -30.43 3.08 4.23
CA GLU A 56 -31.03 2.68 2.95
C GLU A 56 -32.01 3.72 2.39
N ASP A 57 -32.71 4.42 3.28
CA ASP A 57 -33.69 5.46 2.95
C ASP A 57 -33.12 6.89 2.98
N PHE A 58 -31.79 7.05 3.09
CA PHE A 58 -31.19 8.38 3.23
C PHE A 58 -31.31 9.23 1.95
N ASN A 59 -32.03 10.36 2.04
CA ASN A 59 -32.19 11.31 0.94
C ASN A 59 -31.35 12.59 1.14
N TYR A 60 -30.21 12.66 0.46
CA TYR A 60 -29.31 13.81 0.51
C TYR A 60 -30.00 15.13 0.09
N ALA A 61 -30.88 15.09 -0.91
CA ALA A 61 -31.53 16.29 -1.42
C ALA A 61 -32.53 16.90 -0.42
N GLU A 62 -33.11 16.09 0.47
CA GLU A 62 -33.97 16.56 1.55
C GLU A 62 -33.15 17.16 2.68
N GLN A 63 -32.11 16.44 3.12
CA GLN A 63 -31.24 16.93 4.20
C GLN A 63 -30.51 18.22 3.82
N PHE A 64 -30.11 18.35 2.55
CA PHE A 64 -29.50 19.59 2.07
C PHE A 64 -30.44 20.80 2.17
N LYS A 65 -31.75 20.63 2.02
CA LYS A 65 -32.72 21.75 2.16
C LYS A 65 -32.87 22.22 3.60
N SER A 66 -32.67 21.32 4.56
CA SER A 66 -32.64 21.67 5.99
C SER A 66 -31.31 22.28 6.44
N LEU A 67 -30.30 22.29 5.57
CA LEU A 67 -29.00 22.86 5.87
C LEU A 67 -29.08 24.38 5.84
N ASP A 68 -28.68 25.01 6.94
CA ASP A 68 -28.50 26.45 7.00
C ASP A 68 -27.19 26.82 6.28
N LEU A 69 -27.33 27.47 5.13
CA LEU A 69 -26.21 27.87 4.28
C LEU A 69 -25.53 29.16 4.77
N ASP A 70 -26.24 29.99 5.53
CA ASP A 70 -25.70 31.27 6.01
C ASP A 70 -24.76 31.09 7.20
N ALA A 71 -24.82 29.92 7.86
CA ALA A 71 -24.00 29.55 8.99
C ALA A 71 -22.73 28.74 8.63
N LEU A 72 -22.57 28.35 7.35
CA LEU A 72 -21.51 27.45 6.85
C LEU A 72 -20.32 28.21 6.26
#